data_AF-A0A2N9EZV4-F1
#
_entry.id   AF-A0A2N9EZV4-F1
#
_cell.length_a   1.000
_cell.length_b   1.000
_cell.length_c   1.000
_cell.angle_alpha   90.00
_cell.angle_beta   90.00
_cell.angle_gamma   90.00
#
_symmetry.space_group_name_H-M   'P 1'
#
loop_
_entity.id
_entity.type
_entity.pdbx_description
1 polymer ?
#
loop_
_entity_poly.entity_id
_entity_poly.type
_entity_poly.pdbx_seq_one_letter_code
_entity_poly.pdbx_strand_id
1 'polypeptide(L)'
;MMEIISHLLGIVGVLVLVLLFNLWRASYKNNSNLAPEPSGALPIIGHLHKLRGQNQIAQTMAAIADKHGPTFMFRFGMKRALVISNHEAVKECFTTNDRAFIARPMSSHGKYLGYNYSAFGFAPYGTYWREMRKLAVIELLFNRRLESFKKMRASEVDILLKDLYTLCKTNEHNNNNNNNKS
;
A
#
# COMPACT_ATOMS: atom_id res chain seq x y z
N MET A 1 23.46 49.16 -7.77
CA MET A 1 23.07 49.20 -6.34
C MET A 1 21.70 48.55 -6.10
N MET A 2 20.65 48.92 -6.86
CA MET A 2 19.30 48.36 -6.68
C MET A 2 19.21 46.84 -6.97
N GLU A 3 19.95 46.33 -7.96
CA GLU A 3 19.97 44.89 -8.28
C GLU A 3 20.57 44.04 -7.15
N ILE A 4 21.61 44.55 -6.48
CA ILE A 4 22.25 43.84 -5.36
C ILE A 4 21.27 43.75 -4.17
N ILE A 5 20.48 44.81 -3.94
CA ILE A 5 19.48 44.86 -2.86
C ILE A 5 18.34 43.89 -3.14
N SER A 6 17.87 43.77 -4.39
CA SER A 6 16.80 42.81 -4.73
C SER A 6 17.26 41.36 -4.60
N HIS A 7 18.50 41.04 -4.99
CA HIS A 7 19.08 39.72 -4.79
C HIS A 7 19.25 39.39 -3.29
N LEU A 8 19.74 40.34 -2.47
CA LEU A 8 19.84 40.16 -1.03
C LEU A 8 18.48 39.90 -0.37
N LEU A 9 17.45 40.66 -0.76
CA LEU A 9 16.09 40.48 -0.24
C LEU A 9 15.52 39.10 -0.61
N GLY A 10 15.80 38.61 -1.82
CA GLY A 10 15.45 37.26 -2.26
C GLY A 10 16.12 36.17 -1.42
N ILE A 11 17.42 36.29 -1.17
CA ILE A 11 18.18 35.33 -0.34
C ILE A 11 17.65 35.29 1.09
N VAL A 12 17.39 36.45 1.69
CA VAL A 12 16.79 36.55 3.03
C VAL A 12 15.41 35.91 3.06
N GLY A 13 14.57 36.16 2.04
CA GLY A 13 13.26 35.53 1.91
C GLY A 13 13.32 34.00 1.87
N VAL A 14 14.26 33.44 1.09
CA VAL A 14 14.48 31.99 1.03
C VAL A 14 14.97 31.42 2.36
N LEU A 15 15.91 32.10 3.03
CA LEU A 15 16.40 31.70 4.35
C LEU A 15 15.28 31.67 5.40
N VAL A 16 14.45 32.72 5.44
CA VAL A 16 13.28 32.79 6.33
C VAL A 16 12.29 31.67 6.02
N LEU A 17 12.01 31.41 4.75
CA LEU A 17 11.12 30.31 4.34
C LEU A 17 11.66 28.94 4.80
N VAL A 18 12.96 28.70 4.64
CA VAL A 18 13.62 27.46 5.08
C VAL A 18 13.58 27.31 6.61
N LEU A 19 13.82 28.40 7.34
CA LEU A 19 13.74 28.42 8.81
C LEU A 19 12.31 28.15 9.31
N LEU A 20 11.31 28.84 8.74
CA LEU A 20 9.90 28.61 9.05
C LEU A 20 9.48 27.17 8.74
N PHE A 21 9.93 26.62 7.61
CA PHE A 21 9.67 25.24 7.25
C PHE A 21 10.28 24.24 8.23
N ASN A 22 11.52 24.48 8.68
CA ASN A 22 12.19 23.64 9.68
C ASN A 22 11.54 23.75 11.07
N LEU A 23 11.11 24.94 11.48
CA LEU A 23 10.37 25.16 12.73
C LEU A 23 9.01 24.47 12.69
N TRP A 24 8.29 24.57 11.58
CA TRP A 24 7.02 23.86 11.37
C TRP A 24 7.21 22.33 11.43
N ARG A 25 8.29 21.82 10.82
CA ARG A 25 8.67 20.41 10.89
C ARG A 25 9.00 19.96 12.33
N ALA A 26 9.74 20.78 13.08
CA ALA A 26 10.09 20.50 14.46
C ALA A 26 8.86 20.50 15.38
N SER A 27 7.93 21.44 15.16
CA SER A 27 6.65 21.50 15.88
C SER A 27 5.81 20.23 15.70
N TYR A 28 5.82 19.63 14.50
CA TYR A 28 5.19 18.31 14.25
C TYR A 28 5.86 17.11 14.95
N LYS A 29 7.05 17.29 15.52
CA LYS A 29 7.81 16.25 16.23
C LYS A 29 7.48 16.19 17.73
N ASN A 30 6.62 17.07 18.24
CA ASN A 30 6.23 17.10 19.65
C ASN A 30 5.02 16.18 19.90
N ASN A 31 5.28 14.89 20.09
CA ASN A 31 4.39 14.03 20.88
C ASN A 31 5.22 12.88 21.44
N SER A 32 5.52 12.95 22.73
CA SER A 32 6.28 11.94 23.49
C SER A 32 5.62 10.56 23.54
N ASN A 33 4.37 10.45 23.09
CA ASN A 33 3.59 9.21 23.07
C ASN A 33 3.56 8.51 21.69
N LEU A 34 4.31 8.98 20.70
CA LEU A 34 4.34 8.36 19.37
C LEU A 34 5.37 7.21 19.30
N ALA A 35 5.02 6.17 18.56
CA ALA A 35 5.95 5.10 18.21
C ALA A 35 7.23 5.67 17.53
N PRO A 36 8.38 5.00 17.69
CA PRO A 36 9.65 5.46 17.13
C PRO A 36 9.53 5.71 15.63
N GLU A 37 10.16 6.78 15.12
CA GLU A 37 10.16 7.12 13.69
C GLU A 37 11.60 7.01 13.16
N PRO A 38 11.84 6.36 12.00
CA PRO A 38 13.17 6.28 11.44
C PRO A 38 13.67 7.68 11.05
N SER A 39 14.97 7.90 11.18
CA SER A 39 15.59 9.18 10.84
C SER A 39 15.69 9.39 9.32
N GLY A 40 15.78 10.65 8.88
CA GLY A 40 16.03 10.99 7.47
C GLY A 40 14.79 11.27 6.61
N ALA A 41 13.66 11.67 7.21
CA ALA A 41 12.49 12.10 6.44
C ALA A 41 12.78 13.34 5.59
N LEU A 42 12.61 13.23 4.26
CA LEU A 42 12.77 14.35 3.34
C LEU A 42 11.50 15.23 3.31
N PRO A 43 11.62 16.55 3.00
CA PRO A 43 10.48 17.41 2.73
C PRO A 43 9.56 16.79 1.67
N ILE A 44 8.25 16.75 1.91
CA ILE A 44 7.20 16.29 0.98
C ILE A 44 7.24 14.78 0.65
N ILE A 45 8.41 14.20 0.38
CA ILE A 45 8.65 12.79 0.05
C ILE A 45 8.62 11.89 1.29
N GLY A 46 8.98 12.42 2.46
CA GLY A 46 9.04 11.64 3.70
C GLY A 46 10.08 10.52 3.59
N HIS A 47 9.66 9.29 3.92
CA HIS A 47 10.49 8.08 3.88
C HIS A 47 10.34 7.26 2.59
N LEU A 48 9.55 7.73 1.61
CA LEU A 48 9.32 7.00 0.36
C LEU A 48 10.62 6.69 -0.40
N HIS A 49 11.63 7.56 -0.29
CA HIS A 49 12.94 7.34 -0.90
C HIS A 49 13.64 6.07 -0.38
N LYS A 50 13.34 5.60 0.84
CA LYS A 50 13.88 4.35 1.39
C LYS A 50 13.23 3.10 0.78
N LEU A 51 12.03 3.25 0.23
CA LEU A 51 11.32 2.17 -0.47
C LEU A 51 11.74 2.06 -1.94
N ARG A 52 12.53 3.03 -2.43
CA ARG A 52 13.06 3.02 -3.79
C ARG A 52 14.23 2.04 -3.85
N GLY A 53 14.03 0.88 -4.45
CA GLY A 53 15.06 -0.14 -4.61
C GLY A 53 14.56 -1.39 -5.30
N GLN A 54 15.46 -2.35 -5.48
CA GLN A 54 15.15 -3.65 -6.09
C GLN A 54 14.43 -4.61 -5.12
N ASN A 55 14.54 -4.35 -3.82
CA ASN A 55 13.92 -5.18 -2.78
C ASN A 55 12.42 -4.93 -2.69
N GLN A 56 11.67 -5.97 -2.33
CA GLN A 56 10.24 -5.86 -2.07
C GLN A 56 9.99 -4.92 -0.89
N ILE A 57 8.91 -4.13 -0.96
CA ILE A 57 8.52 -3.18 0.09
C ILE A 57 8.41 -3.86 1.46
N ALA A 58 7.86 -5.07 1.51
CA ALA A 58 7.73 -5.84 2.75
C ALA A 58 9.08 -6.16 3.40
N GLN A 59 10.09 -6.53 2.60
CA GLN A 59 11.44 -6.82 3.10
C GLN A 59 12.11 -5.57 3.63
N THR A 60 11.98 -4.45 2.91
CA THR A 60 12.50 -3.15 3.37
C THR A 60 11.84 -2.71 4.67
N MET A 61 10.54 -2.90 4.83
CA MET A 61 9.83 -2.59 6.08
C MET A 61 10.27 -3.51 7.24
N ALA A 62 10.47 -4.80 6.99
CA ALA A 62 11.00 -5.73 7.98
C ALA A 62 12.39 -5.31 8.47
N ALA A 63 13.31 -4.98 7.55
CA ALA A 63 14.64 -4.50 7.91
C ALA A 63 14.63 -3.17 8.69
N ILE A 64 13.59 -2.35 8.53
CA ILE A 64 13.39 -1.13 9.33
C ILE A 64 12.83 -1.50 10.72
N ALA A 65 11.91 -2.47 10.79
CA ALA A 65 11.35 -2.99 12.03
C ALA A 65 12.44 -3.61 12.92
N ASP A 66 13.39 -4.36 12.34
CA ASP A 66 14.52 -4.94 13.07
C ASP A 66 15.39 -3.87 13.75
N LYS A 67 15.44 -2.65 13.19
CA LYS A 67 16.25 -1.53 13.72
C LYS A 67 15.51 -0.63 14.69
N HIS A 68 14.21 -0.39 14.48
CA HIS A 68 13.41 0.58 15.24
C HIS A 68 12.40 -0.08 16.20
N GLY A 69 12.33 -1.40 16.18
CA GLY A 69 11.31 -2.18 16.87
C GLY A 69 10.12 -2.52 15.98
N PRO A 70 9.30 -3.48 16.41
CA PRO A 70 8.20 -4.01 15.60
C PRO A 70 7.03 -3.03 15.41
N THR A 71 6.99 -1.92 16.15
CA THR A 71 5.96 -0.89 16.02
C THR A 71 6.65 0.45 15.84
N PHE A 72 6.52 1.04 14.65
CA PHE A 72 7.21 2.29 14.30
C PHE A 72 6.36 3.16 13.37
N MET A 73 6.60 4.46 13.40
CA MET A 73 5.98 5.42 12.48
C MET A 73 6.76 5.48 11.17
N PHE A 74 6.05 5.58 10.04
CA PHE A 74 6.64 5.75 8.71
C PHE A 74 5.94 6.88 7.96
N ARG A 75 6.68 7.62 7.12
CA ARG A 75 6.12 8.75 6.34
C ARG A 75 6.00 8.37 4.88
N PHE A 76 4.78 8.14 4.43
CA PHE A 76 4.45 8.02 3.01
C PHE A 76 4.19 9.42 2.46
N GLY A 77 5.26 10.11 2.06
CA GLY A 77 5.16 11.48 1.60
C GLY A 77 4.80 12.42 2.76
N MET A 78 3.69 13.13 2.58
CA MET A 78 3.11 14.03 3.60
C MET A 78 2.23 13.30 4.62
N LYS A 79 1.94 12.01 4.42
CA LYS A 79 1.09 11.21 5.33
C LYS A 79 1.96 10.35 6.24
N ARG A 80 1.66 10.36 7.54
CA ARG A 80 2.24 9.45 8.53
C ARG A 80 1.38 8.19 8.64
N ALA A 81 2.01 7.04 8.77
CA ALA A 81 1.36 5.75 9.00
C ALA A 81 2.10 5.02 10.12
N LEU A 82 1.35 4.29 10.94
CA LEU A 82 1.90 3.37 11.92
C LEU A 82 2.12 2.01 11.24
N VAL A 83 3.33 1.49 11.29
CA VAL A 83 3.69 0.15 10.79
C VAL A 83 3.80 -0.77 12.00
N ILE A 84 3.12 -1.91 11.92
CA ILE A 84 3.07 -2.91 12.98
C ILE A 84 3.54 -4.24 12.38
N SER A 85 4.53 -4.85 13.01
CA SER A 85 5.18 -6.10 12.61
C SER A 85 5.18 -7.16 13.72
N ASN A 86 4.62 -6.86 14.91
CA ASN A 86 4.42 -7.84 15.99
C ASN A 86 2.98 -8.38 15.98
N HIS A 87 2.84 -9.70 16.16
CA HIS A 87 1.56 -10.38 16.32
C HIS A 87 0.73 -9.83 17.50
N GLU A 88 1.34 -9.54 18.65
CA GLU A 88 0.59 -9.07 19.83
C GLU A 88 -0.10 -7.73 19.56
N ALA A 89 0.63 -6.78 18.97
CA ALA A 89 0.11 -5.47 18.60
C ALA A 89 -0.95 -5.57 17.48
N VAL A 90 -0.75 -6.43 16.49
CA VAL A 90 -1.76 -6.71 15.45
C VAL A 90 -3.03 -7.27 16.09
N LYS A 91 -2.90 -8.25 16.99
CA LYS A 91 -4.03 -8.83 17.72
C LYS A 91 -4.78 -7.75 18.48
N GLU A 92 -4.09 -6.89 19.23
CA GLU A 92 -4.73 -5.79 19.96
C GLU A 92 -5.47 -4.81 19.03
N CYS A 93 -4.87 -4.43 17.90
CA CYS A 93 -5.48 -3.53 16.93
C CYS A 93 -6.74 -4.12 16.27
N PHE A 94 -6.76 -5.41 15.97
CA PHE A 94 -7.87 -6.05 15.25
C PHE A 94 -8.84 -6.83 16.13
N THR A 95 -8.63 -6.88 17.45
CA THR A 95 -9.57 -7.49 18.41
C THR A 95 -10.12 -6.47 19.39
N THR A 96 -9.28 -5.90 20.25
CA THR A 96 -9.70 -4.95 21.30
C THR A 96 -10.02 -3.57 20.75
N ASN A 97 -9.23 -3.09 19.78
CA ASN A 97 -9.34 -1.75 19.21
C ASN A 97 -9.84 -1.75 17.75
N ASP A 98 -10.52 -2.83 17.34
CA ASP A 98 -10.92 -3.06 15.95
C ASP A 98 -11.71 -1.87 15.35
N ARG A 99 -12.60 -1.26 16.14
CA ARG A 99 -13.42 -0.11 15.73
C ARG A 99 -12.59 1.10 15.28
N ALA A 100 -11.41 1.31 15.85
CA ALA A 100 -10.51 2.40 15.47
C ALA A 100 -9.80 2.12 14.13
N PHE A 101 -9.52 0.85 13.82
CA PHE A 101 -8.76 0.42 12.64
C PHE A 101 -9.62 -0.11 11.48
N ILE A 102 -10.92 -0.23 11.69
CA ILE A 102 -11.88 -0.71 10.69
C ILE A 102 -12.05 0.28 9.52
N ALA A 103 -11.86 1.58 9.76
CA ALA A 103 -12.04 2.60 8.73
C ALA A 103 -10.83 2.65 7.78
N ARG A 104 -11.10 2.60 6.46
CA ARG A 104 -10.09 2.85 5.44
C ARG A 104 -9.95 4.36 5.19
N PRO A 105 -8.73 4.92 5.20
CA PRO A 105 -8.52 6.31 4.82
C PRO A 105 -9.00 6.57 3.39
N MET A 106 -9.70 7.69 3.20
CA MET A 106 -10.07 8.15 1.86
C MET A 106 -8.82 8.32 1.00
N SER A 107 -8.82 7.71 -0.19
CA SER A 107 -7.70 7.71 -1.11
C SER A 107 -8.18 7.96 -2.53
N SER A 108 -7.32 8.52 -3.39
CA SER A 108 -7.62 8.70 -4.81
C SER A 108 -8.04 7.38 -5.47
N HIS A 109 -7.44 6.26 -5.08
CA HIS A 109 -7.82 4.93 -5.55
C HIS A 109 -9.30 4.63 -5.29
N GLY A 110 -9.83 4.92 -4.10
CA GLY A 110 -11.25 4.70 -3.82
C GLY A 110 -12.17 5.56 -4.69
N LYS A 111 -11.73 6.78 -5.04
CA LYS A 111 -12.48 7.67 -5.94
C LYS A 111 -12.48 7.17 -7.39
N TYR A 112 -11.31 6.86 -7.93
CA TYR A 112 -11.15 6.59 -9.37
C TYR A 112 -11.26 5.10 -9.72
N LEU A 113 -10.63 4.21 -8.95
CA LEU A 113 -10.71 2.76 -9.16
C LEU A 113 -11.94 2.16 -8.48
N GLY A 114 -12.37 2.76 -7.38
CA GLY A 114 -13.51 2.29 -6.59
C GLY A 114 -14.86 2.85 -7.02
N TYR A 115 -15.01 3.41 -8.23
CA TYR A 115 -16.25 4.05 -8.70
C TYR A 115 -16.86 4.99 -7.67
N ASN A 116 -16.06 5.98 -7.24
CA ASN A 116 -16.42 6.90 -6.16
C ASN A 116 -16.86 6.17 -4.88
N TYR A 117 -16.05 5.22 -4.42
CA TYR A 117 -16.29 4.40 -3.22
C TYR A 117 -17.51 3.46 -3.28
N SER A 118 -18.06 3.20 -4.47
CA SER A 118 -19.08 2.17 -4.69
C SER A 118 -18.50 0.75 -4.72
N ALA A 119 -17.21 0.58 -5.03
CA ALA A 119 -16.55 -0.70 -4.80
C ALA A 119 -16.37 -0.90 -3.29
N PHE A 120 -17.15 -1.81 -2.67
CA PHE A 120 -17.18 -1.96 -1.21
C PHE A 120 -15.80 -2.28 -0.59
N GLY A 121 -14.85 -2.84 -1.36
CA GLY A 121 -13.47 -3.03 -0.91
C GLY A 121 -12.71 -1.73 -0.62
N PHE A 122 -13.07 -0.63 -1.30
CA PHE A 122 -12.50 0.71 -1.09
C PHE A 122 -13.41 1.62 -0.26
N ALA A 123 -14.67 1.24 -0.05
CA ALA A 123 -15.63 2.05 0.70
C ALA A 123 -15.19 2.26 2.15
N PRO A 124 -15.38 3.47 2.72
CA PRO A 124 -15.21 3.68 4.15
C PRO A 124 -16.20 2.82 4.94
N TYR A 125 -15.85 2.49 6.18
CA TYR A 125 -16.75 1.73 7.04
C TYR A 125 -18.04 2.51 7.31
N GLY A 126 -19.17 1.84 7.14
CA GLY A 126 -20.50 2.42 7.30
C GLY A 126 -21.60 1.39 7.04
N THR A 127 -22.85 1.82 7.03
CA THR A 127 -24.01 0.97 6.73
C THR A 127 -23.87 0.31 5.36
N TYR A 128 -23.52 1.09 4.34
CA TYR A 128 -23.27 0.60 2.98
C TYR A 128 -22.27 -0.56 2.94
N TRP A 129 -21.09 -0.39 3.53
CA TRP A 129 -20.05 -1.41 3.56
C TRP A 129 -20.52 -2.69 4.26
N ARG A 130 -21.25 -2.56 5.36
CA ARG A 130 -21.77 -3.70 6.14
C ARG A 130 -22.78 -4.52 5.34
N GLU A 131 -23.73 -3.86 4.67
CA GLU A 131 -24.73 -4.54 3.84
C GLU A 131 -24.09 -5.18 2.61
N MET A 132 -23.17 -4.50 1.93
CA MET A 132 -22.45 -5.08 0.78
C MET A 132 -21.60 -6.27 1.18
N ARG A 133 -20.91 -6.21 2.33
CA ARG A 133 -20.16 -7.36 2.86
C ARG A 133 -21.09 -8.53 3.16
N LYS A 134 -22.25 -8.29 3.77
CA LYS A 134 -23.25 -9.32 4.06
C LYS A 134 -23.76 -9.98 2.78
N LEU A 135 -24.11 -9.19 1.76
CA LEU A 135 -24.54 -9.68 0.46
C LEU A 135 -23.45 -10.52 -0.22
N ALA A 136 -22.20 -10.03 -0.25
CA ALA A 136 -21.07 -10.77 -0.83
C ALA A 136 -20.86 -12.12 -0.13
N VAL A 137 -20.97 -12.16 1.20
CA VAL A 137 -20.84 -13.41 1.96
C VAL A 137 -21.97 -14.39 1.62
N ILE A 138 -23.22 -13.94 1.59
CA ILE A 138 -24.39 -14.82 1.36
C ILE A 138 -24.44 -15.31 -0.09
N GLU A 139 -24.16 -14.45 -1.05
CA GLU A 139 -24.36 -14.79 -2.47
C GLU A 139 -23.13 -15.39 -3.15
N LEU A 140 -21.92 -15.02 -2.70
CA LEU A 140 -20.68 -15.46 -3.36
C LEU A 140 -19.90 -16.47 -2.51
N LEU A 141 -19.76 -16.21 -1.21
CA LEU A 141 -18.86 -16.97 -0.34
C LEU A 141 -19.56 -18.05 0.48
N PHE A 142 -20.89 -18.13 0.39
CA PHE A 142 -21.65 -19.11 1.17
C PHE A 142 -21.40 -20.53 0.64
N ASN A 143 -21.27 -21.50 1.54
CA ASN A 143 -20.89 -22.88 1.21
C ASN A 143 -21.76 -23.48 0.08
N ARG A 144 -23.08 -23.27 0.12
CA ARG A 144 -23.99 -23.74 -0.95
C ARG A 144 -23.63 -23.17 -2.32
N ARG A 145 -23.27 -21.89 -2.38
CA ARG A 145 -22.87 -21.21 -3.62
C ARG A 145 -21.51 -21.73 -4.10
N LEU A 146 -20.56 -21.91 -3.19
CA LEU A 146 -19.24 -22.50 -3.49
C LEU A 146 -19.35 -23.92 -4.08
N GLU A 147 -20.25 -24.75 -3.54
CA GLU A 147 -20.52 -26.09 -4.08
C GLU A 147 -21.15 -26.02 -5.46
N SER A 148 -22.09 -25.10 -5.70
CA SER A 148 -22.69 -24.93 -7.03
C SER A 148 -21.66 -24.54 -8.10
N PHE A 149 -20.66 -23.73 -7.74
CA PHE A 149 -19.57 -23.34 -8.64
C PHE A 149 -18.44 -24.38 -8.76
N LYS A 150 -18.48 -25.48 -8.00
CA LYS A 150 -17.42 -26.50 -8.01
C LYS A 150 -17.23 -27.10 -9.40
N LYS A 151 -18.32 -27.48 -10.08
CA LYS A 151 -18.27 -28.09 -11.42
C LYS A 151 -17.71 -27.11 -12.46
N MET A 152 -18.14 -25.85 -12.41
CA MET A 152 -17.64 -24.81 -13.30
C MET A 152 -16.13 -24.61 -13.10
N ARG A 153 -15.67 -24.45 -11.86
CA ARG A 153 -14.23 -24.31 -11.56
C ARG A 153 -13.41 -25.51 -12.03
N ALA A 154 -13.92 -26.73 -11.84
CA ALA A 154 -13.26 -27.93 -12.34
C ALA A 154 -13.15 -27.95 -13.87
N SER A 155 -14.19 -27.48 -14.57
CA SER A 155 -14.16 -27.35 -16.04
C SER A 155 -13.16 -26.31 -16.52
N GLU A 156 -13.10 -25.13 -15.87
CA GLU A 156 -12.12 -24.09 -16.21
C GLU A 156 -10.68 -24.58 -16.04
N VAL A 157 -10.42 -25.34 -14.96
CA VAL A 157 -9.09 -25.94 -14.72
C VAL A 157 -8.73 -26.97 -15.78
N ASP A 158 -9.67 -27.80 -16.21
CA ASP A 158 -9.45 -28.79 -17.28
C ASP A 158 -9.14 -28.12 -18.62
N ILE A 159 -9.85 -27.03 -18.95
CA ILE A 159 -9.59 -26.23 -20.16
C ILE A 159 -8.19 -25.61 -20.09
N LEU A 160 -7.84 -24.95 -18.98
CA LEU A 160 -6.51 -24.35 -18.80
C LEU A 160 -5.39 -25.39 -18.92
N LEU A 161 -5.60 -26.60 -18.40
CA LEU A 161 -4.61 -27.68 -18.50
C LEU A 161 -4.43 -28.15 -19.96
N LYS A 162 -5.54 -28.30 -20.71
CA LYS A 162 -5.50 -28.65 -22.13
C LYS A 162 -4.80 -27.58 -22.97
N ASP A 163 -5.08 -26.31 -22.69
CA ASP A 163 -4.45 -25.18 -23.38
C ASP A 163 -2.94 -25.13 -23.08
N LEU A 164 -2.54 -25.31 -21.81
CA LEU A 164 -1.12 -25.41 -21.45
C LEU A 164 -0.43 -26.59 -22.14
N TYR A 165 -1.08 -27.75 -22.18
CA TYR A 165 -0.52 -28.94 -22.83
C TYR A 165 -0.32 -28.73 -24.33
N THR A 166 -1.30 -28.16 -25.02
CA THR A 166 -1.19 -27.86 -26.46
C THR A 166 -0.13 -26.80 -26.75
N LEU A 167 0.01 -25.77 -25.91
CA LEU A 167 1.08 -24.77 -26.01
C LEU A 167 2.47 -25.40 -25.84
N CYS A 168 2.67 -26.26 -24.83
CA CYS A 168 3.94 -26.97 -24.64
C CYS A 168 4.30 -27.82 -25.86
N LYS A 169 3.36 -28.63 -26.36
CA LYS A 169 3.58 -29.50 -27.52
C LYS A 169 3.91 -28.71 -28.79
N THR A 170 3.25 -27.56 -28.99
CA THR A 170 3.51 -26.69 -30.15
C THR A 170 4.89 -26.03 -30.07
N ASN A 171 5.32 -25.61 -28.88
CA ASN A 171 6.67 -25.05 -28.66
C ASN A 171 7.78 -26.09 -28.89
N GLU A 172 7.58 -27.35 -28.49
CA GLU A 172 8.52 -28.43 -28.78
C GLU A 172 8.66 -28.68 -30.29
N HIS A 173 7.55 -28.68 -31.02
CA HIS A 173 7.57 -28.84 -32.48
C HIS A 173 8.30 -27.68 -33.18
N ASN A 174 8.05 -26.44 -32.74
CA ASN A 174 8.70 -25.25 -33.31
C ASN A 174 10.21 -25.20 -33.02
N ASN A 175 10.64 -25.58 -31.81
CA ASN A 175 12.07 -25.66 -31.47
C ASN A 175 12.80 -26.73 -32.30
N ASN A 176 12.17 -27.88 -32.51
CA ASN A 176 12.75 -28.94 -33.36
C ASN A 176 12.87 -28.49 -34.82
N ASN A 177 11.88 -27.77 -35.36
CA ASN A 177 11.96 -27.25 -36.74
C ASN A 177 13.04 -26.17 -36.93
N ASN A 178 13.33 -25.36 -35.90
CA ASN A 178 14.38 -24.35 -35.96
C ASN A 178 15.79 -24.95 -35.88
N ASN A 179 15.97 -25.99 -35.07
CA ASN A 179 17.26 -26.70 -34.98
C ASN A 179 17.62 -27.46 -36.26
N ASN A 180 16.63 -27.84 -37.07
CA ASN A 180 16.83 -28.54 -38.34
C ASN A 180 17.07 -27.61 -39.53
N LYS A 181 17.02 -26.28 -39.33
CA LYS A 181 17.24 -25.24 -40.35
C LYS A 181 18.55 -24.47 -40.18
N SER A 182 19.27 -24.72 -39.08
CA SER A 182 20.65 -24.29 -38.84
C SER A 182 21.63 -25.35 -39.35
#